data_AF-A0A399IGU1-F1
#
_entry.id   AF-A0A399IGU1-F1
#
_cell.length_a   1.000
_cell.length_b   1.000
_cell.length_c   1.000
_cell.angle_alpha   90.00
_cell.angle_beta   90.00
_cell.angle_gamma   90.00
#
_symmetry.space_group_name_H-M   'P 1'
#
loop_
_entity.id
_entity.type
_entity.pdbx_description
1 polymer ?
#
loop_
_entity_poly.entity_id
_entity_poly.type
_entity_poly.pdbx_seq_one_letter_code
_entity_poly.pdbx_strand_id
1 'polypeptide(L)' 'MVKKDISISFEELGVIPCHANNKRKMKSPIFDKLRLETIPLFYEKRGYIFRSADDPKKYYSMEQLQELFKNYVENIN' A
#
# COMPACT_ATOMS: atom_id res chain seq x y z
N MET A 1 19.52 13.93 -10.44
CA MET A 1 18.31 14.09 -9.60
C MET A 1 18.41 13.12 -8.44
N VAL A 2 18.52 13.62 -7.21
CA VAL A 2 18.44 12.77 -6.01
C VAL A 2 17.01 12.24 -5.96
N LYS A 3 16.79 10.95 -6.24
CA LYS A 3 15.48 10.32 -6.04
C LYS A 3 15.17 10.45 -4.56
N LYS A 4 14.29 11.39 -4.21
CA LYS A 4 13.80 11.55 -2.84
C LYS A 4 13.16 10.22 -2.47
N ASP A 5 13.64 9.62 -1.40
CA ASP A 5 13.16 8.33 -0.91
C ASP A 5 11.78 8.56 -0.24
N ILE A 6 10.75 8.66 -1.08
CA ILE A 6 9.39 8.98 -0.64
C ILE A 6 8.78 7.73 -0.03
N SER A 7 8.49 7.80 1.27
CA SER A 7 7.67 6.80 1.96
C SER A 7 6.36 7.42 2.41
N ILE A 8 5.24 6.77 2.12
CA ILE A 8 3.89 7.23 2.48
C ILE A 8 3.28 6.19 3.41
N SER A 9 2.67 6.62 4.51
CA SER A 9 1.98 5.70 5.42
C SER A 9 0.74 5.09 4.76
N PHE A 10 0.33 3.92 5.22
CA PHE A 10 -0.90 3.29 4.73
C PHE A 10 -2.13 4.18 4.96
N GLU A 11 -2.14 4.90 6.10
CA GLU A 11 -3.19 5.84 6.46
C GLU A 11 -3.26 7.03 5.50
N GLU A 12 -2.12 7.68 5.23
CA GLU A 12 -2.03 8.78 4.25
C GLU A 12 -2.49 8.35 2.86
N LEU A 13 -2.15 7.12 2.44
CA LEU A 13 -2.58 6.59 1.14
C LEU A 13 -4.04 6.09 1.14
N GLY A 14 -4.73 6.10 2.27
CA GLY A 14 -6.12 5.64 2.37
C GLY A 14 -6.29 4.13 2.20
N VAL A 15 -5.29 3.33 2.60
CA VAL A 15 -5.30 1.87 2.46
C VAL A 15 -5.16 1.14 3.80
N ILE A 16 -5.74 -0.06 3.86
CA ILE A 16 -5.68 -0.93 5.03
C ILE A 16 -4.94 -2.23 4.65
N PRO A 17 -3.87 -2.60 5.37
CA PRO A 17 -3.19 -3.87 5.16
C PRO A 17 -4.04 -5.04 5.67
N CYS A 18 -4.12 -6.09 4.87
CA CYS A 18 -4.83 -7.33 5.14
C CYS A 18 -3.93 -8.53 4.84
N HIS A 19 -4.17 -9.66 5.51
CA HIS A 19 -3.48 -10.92 5.18
C HIS A 19 -3.98 -11.47 3.84
N ALA A 20 -3.06 -11.84 2.94
CA ALA A 20 -3.41 -12.37 1.62
C ALA A 20 -4.24 -13.67 1.68
N ASN A 21 -3.97 -14.53 2.66
CA ASN A 21 -4.59 -15.86 2.77
C ASN A 21 -6.07 -15.84 3.21
N ASN A 22 -6.48 -14.85 4.00
CA ASN A 22 -7.83 -14.80 4.58
C ASN A 22 -8.50 -13.43 4.43
N LYS A 23 -7.82 -12.46 3.81
CA LYS A 23 -8.25 -11.08 3.56
C LYS A 23 -8.65 -10.30 4.82
N ARG A 24 -8.34 -10.79 6.01
CA ARG A 24 -8.65 -10.09 7.26
C ARG A 24 -7.66 -8.95 7.47
N LYS A 25 -8.19 -7.82 7.98
CA LYS A 25 -7.39 -6.67 8.39
C LYS A 25 -6.31 -7.10 9.39
N MET A 26 -5.08 -6.67 9.16
CA MET A 26 -4.00 -6.87 10.11
C MET A 26 -4.22 -5.95 11.31
N LYS A 27 -4.19 -6.50 12.53
CA LYS A 27 -4.30 -5.70 13.76
C LYS A 27 -3.00 -4.97 14.11
N SER A 28 -1.87 -5.59 13.80
CA SER A 28 -0.52 -5.06 14.08
C SER A 28 0.39 -5.41 12.90
N PRO A 29 0.33 -4.66 11.78
CA PRO A 29 1.22 -4.87 10.66
C PRO A 29 2.67 -4.55 11.07
N ILE A 30 3.64 -5.28 10.52
CA ILE A 30 5.07 -5.08 10.82
C ILE A 30 5.58 -3.76 10.20
N PHE A 31 4.97 -3.37 9.07
CA PHE A 31 5.25 -2.14 8.37
C PHE A 31 4.01 -1.24 8.44
N ASP A 32 4.21 0.06 8.37
CA ASP A 32 3.16 1.08 8.38
C ASP A 32 3.23 2.01 7.15
N LYS A 33 4.28 1.87 6.33
CA LYS A 33 4.59 2.73 5.17
C LYS A 33 4.90 1.91 3.92
N LEU A 34 4.61 2.51 2.76
CA LEU A 34 4.97 2.04 1.44
C LEU A 34 6.05 2.92 0.82
N ARG A 35 6.86 2.29 -0.01
CA ARG A 35 7.67 2.94 -1.06
C ARG A 35 7.37 2.26 -2.36
N LEU A 36 7.40 3.00 -3.47
CA LEU A 36 7.06 2.46 -4.78
C LEU A 36 7.85 1.18 -5.12
N GLU A 37 9.16 1.15 -4.88
CA GLU A 37 10.00 -0.02 -5.15
C GLU A 37 9.71 -1.22 -4.22
N THR A 38 9.13 -0.99 -3.04
CA THR A 38 8.87 -2.04 -2.05
C THR A 38 7.48 -2.65 -2.17
N ILE A 39 6.54 -2.01 -2.88
CA ILE A 39 5.17 -2.52 -3.07
C ILE A 39 5.15 -3.99 -3.55
N PRO A 40 5.95 -4.42 -4.55
CA PRO A 40 5.97 -5.81 -4.98
C PRO A 40 6.34 -6.80 -3.87
N LEU A 41 7.28 -6.43 -2.99
CA LEU A 41 7.72 -7.28 -1.88
C LEU A 41 6.56 -7.62 -0.93
N PHE A 42 5.64 -6.67 -0.71
CA PHE A 42 4.48 -6.89 0.15
C PHE A 42 3.56 -7.99 -0.39
N TYR A 43 3.25 -7.93 -1.69
CA TYR A 43 2.36 -8.88 -2.36
C TYR A 43 3.03 -10.25 -2.55
N GLU A 44 4.26 -10.26 -3.05
CA GLU A 44 4.93 -11.50 -3.47
C GLU A 44 5.57 -12.28 -2.33
N LYS A 45 6.11 -11.59 -1.32
CA LYS A 45 6.96 -12.22 -0.28
C LYS A 45 6.41 -12.09 1.12
N ARG A 46 5.70 -11.01 1.44
CA ARG A 46 5.20 -10.76 2.80
C ARG A 46 3.78 -11.24 3.04
N GLY A 47 3.04 -11.59 1.98
CA GLY A 47 1.65 -12.04 2.09
C GLY A 47 0.68 -10.94 2.52
N TYR A 48 0.97 -9.70 2.12
CA TYR A 48 0.10 -8.55 2.34
C TYR A 48 -0.77 -8.35 1.09
N ILE A 49 -2.00 -7.93 1.31
CA ILE A 49 -2.84 -7.27 0.30
C ILE A 49 -3.40 -5.99 0.92
N PHE A 50 -3.76 -5.02 0.09
CA PHE A 50 -4.26 -3.73 0.56
C PHE A 50 -5.69 -3.53 0.07
N ARG A 51 -6.57 -3.04 0.95
CA ARG A 51 -7.93 -2.62 0.60
C ARG A 51 -8.14 -1.14 0.86
N SER A 52 -9.17 -0.58 0.26
CA SER A 52 -9.58 0.80 0.55
C SER A 52 -10.00 0.96 2.01
N ALA A 53 -9.63 2.09 2.60
CA ALA A 53 -10.16 2.53 3.90
C ALA A 53 -11.66 2.85 3.81
N ASP A 54 -12.12 3.40 2.67
CA ASP A 54 -13.50 3.82 2.43
C ASP A 54 -14.41 2.68 1.97
N ASP A 55 -13.89 1.72 1.19
CA ASP A 55 -14.65 0.56 0.72
C ASP A 55 -13.98 -0.78 1.11
N PRO A 56 -14.51 -1.49 2.13
CA PRO A 56 -13.98 -2.77 2.57
C PRO A 56 -14.02 -3.90 1.54
N LYS A 57 -14.81 -3.77 0.47
CA LYS A 57 -14.90 -4.76 -0.61
C LYS A 57 -13.86 -4.50 -1.71
N LYS A 58 -13.30 -3.30 -1.79
CA LYS A 58 -12.33 -2.91 -2.81
C LYS A 58 -10.91 -3.24 -2.36
N TYR A 59 -10.31 -4.25 -2.99
CA TYR A 59 -8.90 -4.59 -2.84
C TYR A 59 -8.11 -4.10 -4.05
N TYR A 60 -6.90 -3.61 -3.82
CA TYR A 60 -6.00 -3.17 -4.86
C TYR A 60 -5.13 -4.33 -5.32
N SER A 61 -5.00 -4.50 -6.64
CA SER A 61 -3.87 -5.24 -7.22
C SER A 61 -2.56 -4.51 -6.92
N MET A 62 -1.43 -5.17 -7.15
CA MET A 62 -0.12 -4.57 -7.01
C MET A 62 0.02 -3.32 -7.89
N GLU A 63 -0.40 -3.41 -9.14
CA GLU A 63 -0.34 -2.34 -10.15
C GLU A 63 -1.24 -1.17 -9.74
N GLN A 64 -2.46 -1.46 -9.27
CA GLN A 64 -3.38 -0.44 -8.79
C GLN A 64 -2.84 0.30 -7.56
N LEU A 65 -2.15 -0.40 -6.65
CA LEU A 65 -1.52 0.25 -5.50
C LEU A 65 -0.32 1.10 -5.92
N GLN A 66 0.47 0.65 -6.90
CA GLN A 66 1.57 1.44 -7.47
C GLN A 66 1.06 2.71 -8.16
N GLU A 67 -0.03 2.62 -8.92
CA GLU A 67 -0.68 3.77 -9.55
C GLU A 67 -1.24 4.74 -8.51
N LEU A 68 -1.96 4.21 -7.50
CA LEU A 68 -2.45 5.02 -6.38
C LEU A 68 -1.31 5.78 -5.68
N PHE A 69 -0.19 5.10 -5.41
CA PHE A 69 1.00 5.71 -4.82
C PHE A 69 1.58 6.83 -5.68
N LYS A 70 1.76 6.59 -6.99
CA LYS A 70 2.28 7.61 -7.93
C LYS A 70 1.36 8.82 -7.98
N ASN A 71 0.06 8.59 -8.14
CA ASN A 71 -0.94 9.66 -8.17
C ASN A 71 -0.91 10.50 -6.89
N TYR A 72 -0.78 9.88 -5.72
CA TYR A 72 -0.66 10.60 -4.45
C TYR A 72 0.60 11.49 -4.43
N VAL A 73 1.76 10.96 -4.85
CA VAL A 73 3.01 11.72 -4.91
C VAL A 73 2.95 12.88 -5.91
N GLU A 74 2.31 12.68 -7.05
CA GLU A 74 2.16 13.71 -8.09
C GLU A 74 1.20 14.83 -7.68
N ASN A 75 0.19 14.54 -6.85
CA ASN A 75 -0.79 15.55 -6.38
C ASN A 75 -0.34 16.36 -5.16
N ILE A 76 0.76 15.97 -4.50
CA ILE A 76 1.30 16.65 -3.31
C ILE A 76 2.55 17.47 -3.63
N ASN A 77 3.17 17.25 -4.80
CA ASN A 77 4.21 18.12 -5.35
C ASN A 77 3.60 19.22 -6.22
#